data_AF-A0A948E2V9-F1
#
_entry.id   AF-A0A948E2V9-F1
#
_cell.length_a   1.000
_cell.length_b   1.000
_cell.length_c   1.000
_cell.angle_alpha   90.00
_cell.angle_beta   90.00
_cell.angle_gamma   90.00
#
_symmetry.space_group_name_H-M   'P 1'
#
loop_
_entity.id
_entity.type
_entity.pdbx_description
1 polymer ?
#
loop_
_entity_poly.entity_id
_entity_poly.type
_entity_poly.pdbx_seq_one_letter_code
_entity_poly.pdbx_strand_id
1 'polypeptide(L)'
;MDDHYKIDPLTRFDLDDILMLIAQKKYFILHAPRQTGKTSSLLALRDYLNERDEYYAVYMNVEAGQAARNEIEKVVKAAISSLSSSVDNEGIKKAVLSCATGVSLESALTNALQTLAESSQKPVVLMIDEIDALIGDSLVSVLRQIRAGYHKRPESFPQSIILCGVRDIQDYRIHRPDKEVITGGSAFNIKAKSLRIGNFSREEVEELLLQHTAETGQEFGDGVFDYVFDQTDGQPWLVNAMAYEATWEIRANRDRSVVITADMMEEARNDLVISRATHLDQLAFRLKEDRVRRIILPMINNEESIAVDEDDRQYCIDLGLLKKTPHGLEISNPIYREIIPRELTTSRQEHFLSYFTPDWIRPDGSLDSNLLVRMFVTFWRENSNIWATDIAGYEEAAPHLVFQAFLQRVANGNGTVYREYGLNRGRTDLMLKWGKPHSPAEQRVVIELKVLRPKDGLESKKQQAIEQTFKYADACKATAVYILIFDRDNLHNWSEKIYEESIQVGTYTMNIYGL
;
A
#
# COMPACT_ATOMS: atom_id res chain seq x y z
N MET A 1 -19.27 -21.49 2.77
CA MET A 1 -18.16 -20.54 3.06
C MET A 1 -18.19 -19.51 1.92
N ASP A 2 -19.39 -18.98 1.64
CA ASP A 2 -19.84 -18.65 0.27
C ASP A 2 -20.35 -17.21 0.15
N ASP A 3 -20.05 -16.35 1.12
CA ASP A 3 -20.59 -14.97 1.13
C ASP A 3 -19.67 -13.95 0.41
N HIS A 4 -18.52 -14.39 -0.12
CA HIS A 4 -17.53 -13.51 -0.77
C HIS A 4 -16.85 -14.17 -1.98
N TYR A 5 -16.76 -13.40 -3.08
CA TYR A 5 -15.95 -13.74 -4.24
C TYR A 5 -14.48 -13.95 -3.85
N LYS A 6 -13.89 -15.05 -4.33
CA LYS A 6 -12.51 -15.39 -4.03
C LYS A 6 -11.89 -16.15 -5.20
N ILE A 7 -10.70 -15.73 -5.61
CA ILE A 7 -9.82 -16.57 -6.40
C ILE A 7 -9.46 -17.80 -5.57
N ASP A 8 -9.31 -18.95 -6.22
CA ASP A 8 -8.88 -20.19 -5.56
C ASP A 8 -7.64 -19.88 -4.69
N PRO A 9 -7.74 -19.95 -3.36
CA PRO A 9 -6.64 -19.53 -2.51
C PRO A 9 -5.39 -20.40 -2.69
N LEU A 10 -5.50 -21.59 -3.28
CA LEU A 10 -4.36 -22.47 -3.57
C LEU A 10 -3.55 -22.03 -4.80
N THR A 11 -4.12 -21.24 -5.70
CA THR A 11 -3.39 -20.71 -6.88
C THR A 11 -2.62 -19.43 -6.56
N ARG A 12 -2.89 -18.82 -5.39
CA ARG A 12 -2.29 -17.56 -4.93
C ARG A 12 -0.80 -17.65 -4.56
N PHE A 13 -0.29 -18.87 -4.39
CA PHE A 13 1.11 -19.14 -4.14
C PHE A 13 1.56 -20.36 -4.96
N ASP A 14 2.87 -20.56 -5.05
CA ASP A 14 3.43 -21.77 -5.64
C ASP A 14 3.18 -22.97 -4.71
N LEU A 15 2.06 -23.66 -4.93
CA LEU A 15 1.63 -24.80 -4.12
C LEU A 15 2.66 -25.94 -4.21
N ASP A 16 3.26 -26.18 -5.38
CA ASP A 16 4.24 -27.24 -5.57
C ASP A 16 5.51 -26.98 -4.72
N ASP A 17 5.99 -25.74 -4.70
CA ASP A 17 7.12 -25.34 -3.86
C ASP A 17 6.79 -25.43 -2.36
N ILE A 18 5.57 -25.06 -1.95
CA ILE A 18 5.09 -25.24 -0.57
C ILE A 18 5.05 -26.72 -0.18
N LEU A 19 4.46 -27.58 -1.02
CA LEU A 19 4.37 -29.01 -0.78
C LEU A 19 5.77 -29.64 -0.74
N MET A 20 6.67 -29.21 -1.62
CA MET A 20 8.07 -29.63 -1.60
C MET A 20 8.76 -29.26 -0.29
N LEU A 21 8.59 -28.03 0.22
CA LEU A 21 9.16 -27.59 1.50
C LEU A 21 8.60 -28.40 2.68
N ILE A 22 7.29 -28.68 2.69
CA ILE A 22 6.63 -29.52 3.70
C ILE A 22 7.21 -30.94 3.68
N ALA A 23 7.32 -31.55 2.50
CA ALA A 23 7.87 -32.89 2.30
C ALA A 23 9.34 -32.97 2.75
N GLN A 24 10.13 -31.92 2.49
CA GLN A 24 11.51 -31.78 2.97
C GLN A 24 11.63 -31.42 4.45
N LYS A 25 10.51 -31.37 5.19
CA LYS A 25 10.45 -31.03 6.62
C LYS A 25 11.09 -29.67 6.90
N LYS A 26 10.86 -28.67 6.06
CA LYS A 26 11.42 -27.32 6.23
C LYS A 26 10.47 -26.44 7.00
N TYR A 27 11.01 -25.57 7.85
CA TYR A 27 10.27 -24.43 8.38
C TYR A 27 10.49 -23.25 7.42
N PHE A 28 9.44 -22.48 7.12
CA PHE A 28 9.54 -21.38 6.18
C PHE A 28 8.56 -20.27 6.53
N ILE A 29 8.79 -19.11 5.93
CA ILE A 29 7.97 -17.93 6.11
C ILE A 29 7.14 -17.71 4.85
N LEU A 30 5.87 -17.40 5.02
CA LEU A 30 4.98 -16.93 3.97
C LEU A 30 4.62 -15.48 4.27
N HIS A 31 5.24 -14.53 3.59
CA HIS A 31 4.94 -13.11 3.79
C HIS A 31 4.09 -12.56 2.65
N ALA A 32 3.22 -11.61 2.95
CA ALA A 32 2.51 -10.90 1.90
C ALA A 32 2.00 -9.56 2.41
N PRO A 33 1.85 -8.54 1.54
CA PRO A 33 1.18 -7.29 1.90
C PRO A 33 -0.17 -7.54 2.58
N ARG A 34 -0.66 -6.56 3.34
CA ARG A 34 -1.97 -6.66 3.99
C ARG A 34 -3.06 -6.95 2.96
N GLN A 35 -4.04 -7.76 3.37
CA GLN A 35 -5.25 -8.05 2.59
C GLN A 35 -5.00 -8.66 1.19
N THR A 36 -3.97 -9.49 1.06
CA THR A 36 -3.65 -10.23 -0.19
C THR A 36 -4.28 -11.63 -0.27
N GLY A 37 -5.11 -12.00 0.72
CA GLY A 37 -5.70 -13.34 0.84
C GLY A 37 -4.88 -14.34 1.66
N LYS A 38 -3.89 -13.89 2.46
CA LYS A 38 -3.02 -14.77 3.29
C LYS A 38 -3.79 -15.80 4.09
N THR A 39 -4.71 -15.36 4.95
CA THR A 39 -5.50 -16.22 5.82
C THR A 39 -6.33 -17.21 5.02
N SER A 40 -7.00 -16.75 3.95
CA SER A 40 -7.77 -17.63 3.06
C SER A 40 -6.88 -18.71 2.42
N SER A 41 -5.66 -18.35 2.04
CA SER A 41 -4.70 -19.27 1.39
C SER A 41 -4.15 -20.30 2.40
N LEU A 42 -3.89 -19.90 3.65
CA LEU A 42 -3.48 -20.83 4.72
C LEU A 42 -4.60 -21.78 5.11
N LEU A 43 -5.85 -21.30 5.20
CA LEU A 43 -7.00 -22.15 5.50
C LEU A 43 -7.24 -23.16 4.36
N ALA A 44 -7.15 -22.74 3.11
CA ALA A 44 -7.25 -23.65 1.97
C ALA A 44 -6.11 -24.68 1.95
N LEU A 45 -4.88 -24.28 2.27
CA LEU A 45 -3.74 -25.20 2.41
C LEU A 45 -3.98 -26.24 3.51
N ARG A 46 -4.52 -25.82 4.67
CA ARG A 46 -4.88 -26.73 5.77
C ARG A 46 -5.87 -27.79 5.27
N ASP A 47 -6.93 -27.35 4.61
CA ASP A 47 -7.99 -28.25 4.13
C ASP A 47 -7.44 -29.22 3.07
N TYR A 48 -6.68 -28.69 2.10
CA TYR A 48 -6.00 -29.46 1.06
C TYR A 48 -5.07 -30.55 1.62
N LEU A 49 -4.32 -30.26 2.69
CA LEU A 49 -3.43 -31.23 3.34
C LEU A 49 -4.18 -32.28 4.14
N ASN A 50 -5.25 -31.89 4.85
CA ASN A 50 -6.06 -32.79 5.66
C ASN A 50 -6.90 -33.75 4.80
N GLU A 51 -7.37 -33.32 3.63
CA GLU A 51 -8.11 -34.16 2.67
C GLU A 51 -7.27 -35.32 2.10
N ARG A 52 -5.94 -35.16 2.01
CA ARG A 52 -5.01 -36.15 1.45
C ARG A 52 -4.57 -37.22 2.44
N ASP A 53 -4.98 -37.11 3.69
CA ASP A 53 -4.68 -38.05 4.78
C ASP A 53 -3.18 -38.23 5.12
N GLU A 54 -2.26 -37.51 4.46
CA GLU A 54 -0.80 -37.62 4.70
C GLU A 54 -0.32 -36.84 5.93
N TYR A 55 -0.98 -35.73 6.24
CA TYR A 55 -0.59 -34.80 7.30
C TYR A 55 -1.74 -34.53 8.26
N TYR A 56 -1.40 -34.08 9.46
CA TYR A 56 -2.35 -33.40 10.32
C TYR A 56 -2.04 -31.91 10.33
N ALA A 57 -2.79 -31.16 9.52
CA ALA A 57 -2.58 -29.74 9.30
C ALA A 57 -3.43 -28.90 10.27
N VAL A 58 -2.78 -28.00 11.00
CA VAL A 58 -3.41 -27.12 12.00
C VAL A 58 -3.11 -25.67 11.65
N TYR A 59 -4.14 -24.83 11.60
CA TYR A 59 -4.02 -23.38 11.43
C TYR A 59 -4.25 -22.70 12.78
N MET A 60 -3.44 -21.71 13.14
CA MET A 60 -3.69 -20.87 14.31
C MET A 60 -3.37 -19.40 14.00
N ASN A 61 -4.05 -18.48 14.67
CA ASN A 61 -3.79 -17.04 14.55
C ASN A 61 -3.32 -16.48 15.92
N VAL A 62 -2.22 -15.72 15.94
CA VAL A 62 -1.63 -15.18 17.19
C VAL A 62 -1.93 -13.70 17.44
N GLU A 63 -2.76 -13.06 16.62
CA GLU A 63 -3.14 -11.65 16.73
C GLU A 63 -3.73 -11.29 18.11
N ALA A 64 -4.44 -12.24 18.74
CA ALA A 64 -4.96 -12.06 20.10
C ALA A 64 -3.86 -11.72 21.14
N GLY A 65 -2.60 -12.09 20.87
CA GLY A 65 -1.44 -11.72 21.69
C GLY A 65 -1.02 -10.25 21.58
N GLN A 66 -1.45 -9.53 20.54
CA GLN A 66 -1.04 -8.14 20.28
C GLN A 66 -1.38 -7.20 21.44
N ALA A 67 -2.54 -7.37 22.07
CA ALA A 67 -2.98 -6.56 23.20
C ALA A 67 -2.04 -6.66 24.41
N ALA A 68 -1.36 -7.80 24.56
CA ALA A 68 -0.43 -8.06 25.65
C ALA A 68 0.98 -7.47 25.40
N ARG A 69 1.28 -6.99 24.18
CA ARG A 69 2.58 -6.39 23.80
C ARG A 69 3.77 -7.24 24.28
N ASN A 70 4.58 -6.73 25.23
CA ASN A 70 5.77 -7.39 25.77
C ASN A 70 5.48 -8.28 27.01
N GLU A 71 4.21 -8.49 27.39
CA GLU A 71 3.85 -9.42 28.45
C GLU A 71 3.92 -10.87 27.93
N ILE A 72 5.15 -11.41 27.91
CA ILE A 72 5.49 -12.74 27.34
C ILE A 72 4.52 -13.83 27.82
N GLU A 73 4.19 -13.85 29.11
CA GLU A 73 3.29 -14.85 29.69
C GLU A 73 1.89 -14.82 29.05
N LYS A 74 1.30 -13.63 28.92
CA LYS A 74 -0.03 -13.48 28.32
C LYS A 74 -0.01 -13.85 26.84
N VAL A 75 1.05 -13.47 26.11
CA VAL A 75 1.22 -13.83 24.69
C VAL A 75 1.32 -15.34 24.51
N VAL A 76 2.15 -16.02 25.30
CA VAL A 76 2.32 -17.48 25.21
C VAL A 76 1.01 -18.20 25.56
N LYS A 77 0.29 -17.76 26.60
CA LYS A 77 -1.02 -18.31 26.96
C LYS A 77 -2.07 -18.11 25.86
N ALA A 78 -2.09 -16.93 25.24
CA ALA A 78 -2.97 -16.64 24.11
C ALA A 78 -2.65 -17.53 22.89
N ALA A 79 -1.36 -17.70 22.57
CA ALA A 79 -0.93 -18.60 21.49
C ALA A 79 -1.33 -20.05 21.75
N ILE A 80 -1.13 -20.58 22.96
CA ILE A 80 -1.56 -21.94 23.33
C ILE A 80 -3.08 -22.09 23.25
N SER A 81 -3.82 -21.06 23.69
CA SER A 81 -5.30 -21.07 23.62
C SER A 81 -5.80 -21.06 22.17
N SER A 82 -5.15 -20.29 21.29
CA SER A 82 -5.43 -20.26 19.85
C SER A 82 -5.13 -21.61 19.19
N LEU A 83 -3.98 -22.21 19.52
CA LEU A 83 -3.61 -23.56 19.05
C LEU A 83 -4.65 -24.60 19.49
N SER A 84 -4.99 -24.61 20.78
CA SER A 84 -5.98 -25.52 21.36
C SER A 84 -7.35 -25.38 20.68
N SER A 85 -7.80 -24.15 20.42
CA SER A 85 -9.10 -23.88 19.76
C SER A 85 -9.14 -24.35 18.31
N SER A 86 -7.99 -24.54 17.69
CA SER A 86 -7.86 -24.94 16.28
C SER A 86 -7.73 -26.45 16.07
N VAL A 87 -7.81 -27.22 17.17
CA VAL A 87 -7.73 -28.68 17.18
C VAL A 87 -9.12 -29.26 17.39
N ASP A 88 -9.56 -30.10 16.46
CA ASP A 88 -10.91 -30.68 16.50
C ASP A 88 -11.08 -31.78 17.57
N ASN A 89 -10.00 -32.48 17.92
CA ASN A 89 -10.04 -33.53 18.92
C ASN A 89 -10.04 -32.95 20.35
N GLU A 90 -11.15 -33.11 21.06
CA GLU A 90 -11.33 -32.60 22.43
C GLU A 90 -10.30 -33.12 23.46
N GLY A 91 -9.77 -34.33 23.29
CA GLY A 91 -8.71 -34.87 24.14
C GLY A 91 -7.39 -34.13 23.94
N ILE A 92 -6.99 -33.96 22.68
CA ILE A 92 -5.77 -33.22 22.31
C ILE A 92 -5.91 -31.75 22.72
N LYS A 93 -7.06 -31.13 22.45
CA LYS A 93 -7.39 -29.75 22.83
C LYS A 93 -7.16 -29.49 24.31
N LYS A 94 -7.69 -30.35 25.19
CA LYS A 94 -7.49 -30.24 26.65
C LYS A 94 -6.04 -30.45 27.06
N ALA A 95 -5.35 -31.42 26.45
CA ALA A 95 -3.94 -31.68 26.73
C ALA A 95 -3.06 -30.47 26.37
N VAL A 96 -3.26 -29.91 25.16
CA VAL A 96 -2.58 -28.68 24.70
C VAL A 96 -2.89 -27.50 25.62
N LEU A 97 -4.16 -27.29 25.99
CA LEU A 97 -4.55 -26.16 26.84
C LEU A 97 -3.93 -26.25 28.25
N SER A 98 -3.76 -27.47 28.77
CA SER A 98 -3.16 -27.68 30.11
C SER A 98 -1.72 -27.13 30.20
N CYS A 99 -0.99 -27.11 29.09
CA CYS A 99 0.36 -26.54 29.01
C CYS A 99 0.39 -25.03 29.33
N ALA A 100 -0.72 -24.31 29.16
CA ALA A 100 -0.82 -22.89 29.49
C ALA A 100 -0.79 -22.61 31.01
N THR A 101 -1.01 -23.63 31.85
CA THR A 101 -1.07 -23.52 33.32
C THR A 101 0.15 -24.08 34.05
N GLY A 102 1.15 -24.56 33.31
CA GLY A 102 2.37 -25.18 33.86
C GLY A 102 3.34 -24.21 34.54
N VAL A 103 4.26 -24.76 35.34
CA VAL A 103 5.23 -24.02 36.17
C VAL A 103 6.32 -23.32 35.35
N SER A 104 6.64 -23.80 34.14
CA SER A 104 7.68 -23.24 33.26
C SER A 104 7.07 -22.63 31.99
N LEU A 105 6.80 -21.32 32.04
CA LEU A 105 6.26 -20.55 30.91
C LEU A 105 7.26 -20.40 29.75
N GLU A 106 8.56 -20.52 30.04
CA GLU A 106 9.66 -20.47 29.06
C GLU A 106 9.65 -21.67 28.10
N SER A 107 8.93 -22.74 28.44
CA SER A 107 8.78 -23.95 27.62
C SER A 107 7.33 -24.29 27.29
N ALA A 108 6.36 -23.46 27.72
CA ALA A 108 4.95 -23.80 27.65
C ALA A 108 4.46 -24.01 26.21
N LEU A 109 4.85 -23.15 25.26
CA LEU A 109 4.51 -23.33 23.86
C LEU A 109 5.24 -24.54 23.26
N THR A 110 6.50 -24.75 23.61
CA THR A 110 7.26 -25.95 23.20
C THR A 110 6.54 -27.23 23.61
N ASN A 111 6.06 -27.28 24.86
CA ASN A 111 5.35 -28.44 25.41
C ASN A 111 3.96 -28.61 24.78
N ALA A 112 3.27 -27.51 24.49
CA ALA A 112 1.99 -27.54 23.78
C ALA A 112 2.13 -28.12 22.36
N LEU A 113 3.16 -27.69 21.63
CA LEU A 113 3.47 -28.19 20.28
C LEU A 113 3.93 -29.64 20.28
N GLN A 114 4.71 -30.05 21.29
CA GLN A 114 5.10 -31.45 21.49
C GLN A 114 3.88 -32.34 21.78
N THR A 115 3.02 -31.92 22.72
CA THR A 115 1.77 -32.61 23.06
C THR A 115 0.88 -32.80 21.82
N LEU A 116 0.76 -31.76 20.98
CA LEU A 116 0.01 -31.84 19.73
C LEU A 116 0.59 -32.90 18.78
N ALA A 117 1.90 -32.88 18.56
CA ALA A 117 2.58 -33.80 17.66
C ALA A 117 2.52 -35.25 18.15
N GLU A 118 2.79 -35.50 19.42
CA GLU A 118 2.76 -36.84 20.03
C GLU A 118 1.35 -37.45 20.09
N SER A 119 0.32 -36.59 20.12
CA SER A 119 -1.08 -37.04 20.09
C SER A 119 -1.59 -37.31 18.67
N SER A 120 -0.81 -36.97 17.63
CA SER A 120 -1.17 -37.17 16.23
C SER A 120 -0.54 -38.45 15.70
N GLN A 121 -1.31 -39.25 14.97
CA GLN A 121 -0.77 -40.41 14.24
C GLN A 121 -0.04 -40.02 12.95
N LYS A 122 -0.21 -38.78 12.51
CA LYS A 122 0.37 -38.23 11.27
C LYS A 122 1.34 -37.09 11.58
N PRO A 123 2.34 -36.84 10.74
CA PRO A 123 3.21 -35.68 10.89
C PRO A 123 2.39 -34.39 10.90
N VAL A 124 2.64 -33.54 11.89
CA VAL A 124 1.90 -32.28 12.06
C VAL A 124 2.50 -31.19 11.18
N VAL A 125 1.65 -30.46 10.44
CA VAL A 125 2.01 -29.22 9.75
C VAL A 125 1.26 -28.08 10.41
N LEU A 126 2.00 -27.09 10.95
CA LEU A 126 1.41 -25.96 11.66
C LEU A 126 1.56 -24.68 10.86
N MET A 127 0.45 -23.98 10.66
CA MET A 127 0.39 -22.65 10.06
C MET A 127 0.11 -21.64 11.17
N ILE A 128 1.00 -20.67 11.37
CA ILE A 128 0.85 -19.60 12.36
C ILE A 128 0.66 -18.28 11.61
N ASP A 129 -0.56 -17.74 11.65
CA ASP A 129 -0.92 -16.50 10.97
C ASP A 129 -0.76 -15.27 11.88
N GLU A 130 -0.58 -14.10 11.25
CA GLU A 130 -0.35 -12.79 11.91
C GLU A 130 0.80 -12.83 12.93
N ILE A 131 1.90 -13.53 12.62
CA ILE A 131 3.08 -13.59 13.50
C ILE A 131 3.66 -12.20 13.78
N ASP A 132 3.44 -11.26 12.85
CA ASP A 132 3.85 -9.87 12.92
C ASP A 132 2.99 -9.00 13.86
N ALA A 133 1.89 -9.54 14.37
CA ALA A 133 1.14 -8.93 15.46
C ALA A 133 1.92 -8.95 16.78
N LEU A 134 2.86 -9.90 16.93
CA LEU A 134 3.73 -9.98 18.10
C LEU A 134 4.93 -9.05 17.92
N ILE A 135 5.30 -8.34 19.01
CA ILE A 135 6.39 -7.37 19.00
C ILE A 135 7.39 -7.65 20.11
N GLY A 136 8.60 -7.11 19.95
CA GLY A 136 9.61 -7.08 21.02
C GLY A 136 9.99 -8.47 21.53
N ASP A 137 10.15 -8.57 22.85
CA ASP A 137 10.57 -9.81 23.52
C ASP A 137 9.51 -10.93 23.43
N SER A 138 8.23 -10.61 23.22
CA SER A 138 7.17 -11.60 23.05
C SER A 138 7.35 -12.40 21.76
N LEU A 139 7.62 -11.72 20.64
CA LEU A 139 7.93 -12.38 19.37
C LEU A 139 9.18 -13.28 19.51
N VAL A 140 10.23 -12.77 20.14
CA VAL A 140 11.47 -13.55 20.39
C VAL A 140 11.20 -14.79 21.21
N SER A 141 10.40 -14.67 22.27
CA SER A 141 10.06 -15.80 23.15
C SER A 141 9.34 -16.90 22.38
N VAL A 142 8.33 -16.55 21.58
CA VAL A 142 7.59 -17.51 20.73
C VAL A 142 8.54 -18.20 19.76
N LEU A 143 9.37 -17.45 19.04
CA LEU A 143 10.32 -18.02 18.06
C LEU A 143 11.37 -18.93 18.71
N ARG A 144 11.88 -18.57 19.90
CA ARG A 144 12.84 -19.40 20.66
C ARG A 144 12.21 -20.69 21.15
N GLN A 145 10.96 -20.66 21.60
CA GLN A 145 10.23 -21.85 22.03
C GLN A 145 10.00 -22.81 20.85
N ILE A 146 9.58 -22.28 19.69
CA ILE A 146 9.47 -23.09 18.46
C ILE A 146 10.84 -23.71 18.11
N ARG A 147 11.92 -22.92 18.18
CA ARG A 147 13.27 -23.39 17.87
C ARG A 147 13.75 -24.48 18.83
N ALA A 148 13.41 -24.40 20.12
CA ALA A 148 13.83 -25.38 21.12
C ALA A 148 13.35 -26.80 20.78
N GLY A 149 12.17 -26.95 20.16
CA GLY A 149 11.61 -28.24 19.74
C GLY A 149 12.10 -28.75 18.38
N TYR A 150 12.80 -27.94 17.58
CA TYR A 150 13.11 -28.24 16.17
C TYR A 150 13.84 -29.57 15.92
N HIS A 151 14.66 -30.02 16.87
CA HIS A 151 15.42 -31.26 16.76
C HIS A 151 14.58 -32.54 16.98
N LYS A 152 13.34 -32.41 17.46
CA LYS A 152 12.43 -33.52 17.79
C LYS A 152 11.45 -33.88 16.67
N ARG A 153 11.66 -33.32 15.47
CA ARG A 153 10.76 -33.49 14.31
C ARG A 153 11.15 -34.73 13.50
N PRO A 154 10.17 -35.39 12.84
CA PRO A 154 8.73 -35.11 12.88
C PRO A 154 7.97 -35.80 14.04
N GLU A 155 8.62 -36.64 14.85
CA GLU A 155 7.94 -37.58 15.74
C GLU A 155 7.28 -36.92 16.97
N SER A 156 7.98 -35.99 17.62
CA SER A 156 7.53 -35.35 18.87
C SER A 156 7.41 -33.82 18.73
N PHE A 157 7.39 -33.30 17.50
CA PHE A 157 7.24 -31.88 17.23
C PHE A 157 6.77 -31.66 15.78
N PRO A 158 6.04 -30.57 15.46
CA PRO A 158 5.54 -30.33 14.10
C PRO A 158 6.61 -30.52 13.03
N GLN A 159 6.32 -31.35 12.03
CA GLN A 159 7.25 -31.63 10.94
C GLN A 159 7.63 -30.34 10.19
N SER A 160 6.63 -29.51 9.92
CA SER A 160 6.76 -28.24 9.22
C SER A 160 5.98 -27.15 9.97
N ILE A 161 6.55 -25.94 9.99
CA ILE A 161 5.90 -24.74 10.50
C ILE A 161 6.00 -23.66 9.44
N ILE A 162 4.84 -23.10 9.09
CA ILE A 162 4.67 -21.98 8.18
C ILE A 162 4.35 -20.76 9.03
N LEU A 163 5.27 -19.79 9.09
CA LEU A 163 5.02 -18.52 9.77
C LEU A 163 4.52 -17.51 8.75
N CYS A 164 3.33 -16.96 8.96
CA CYS A 164 2.71 -16.02 8.05
C CYS A 164 2.57 -14.64 8.68
N GLY A 165 2.87 -13.60 7.90
CA GLY A 165 2.78 -12.20 8.32
C GLY A 165 3.00 -11.22 7.18
N VAL A 166 3.09 -9.93 7.49
CA VAL A 166 3.26 -8.89 6.44
C VAL A 166 4.69 -8.81 5.91
N ARG A 167 5.69 -9.27 6.66
CA ARG A 167 7.12 -9.08 6.35
C ARG A 167 7.94 -10.32 6.69
N ASP A 168 9.16 -10.37 6.18
CA ASP A 168 10.12 -11.38 6.62
C ASP A 168 10.47 -11.15 8.10
N ILE A 169 10.55 -12.23 8.88
CA ILE A 169 10.93 -12.18 10.31
C ILE A 169 12.36 -11.64 10.48
N GLN A 170 13.19 -11.69 9.43
CA GLN A 170 14.52 -11.09 9.42
C GLN A 170 14.50 -9.56 9.58
N ASP A 171 13.42 -8.89 9.13
CA ASP A 171 13.27 -7.43 9.20
C ASP A 171 12.85 -6.92 10.58
N TYR A 172 12.50 -7.83 11.51
CA TYR A 172 12.11 -7.45 12.87
C TYR A 172 13.38 -7.14 13.66
N ARG A 173 13.73 -5.85 13.69
CA ARG A 173 14.73 -5.30 14.59
C ARG A 173 14.08 -5.03 15.94
N ILE A 174 14.43 -5.83 16.94
CA ILE A 174 14.00 -5.62 18.32
C ILE A 174 15.08 -4.82 19.02
N HIS A 175 14.74 -3.57 19.32
CA HIS A 175 15.59 -2.68 20.10
C HIS A 175 15.39 -2.97 21.58
N ARG A 176 16.41 -3.57 22.22
CA ARG A 176 16.44 -3.68 23.67
C ARG A 176 16.85 -2.35 24.32
N PRO A 177 16.49 -2.12 25.60
CA PRO A 177 16.90 -0.92 26.35
C PRO A 177 18.42 -0.72 26.44
N ASP A 178 19.19 -1.80 26.28
CA ASP A 178 20.66 -1.85 26.29
C ASP A 178 21.31 -1.52 24.93
N LYS A 179 20.53 -1.12 23.92
CA LYS A 179 20.94 -0.84 22.53
C LYS A 179 21.41 -2.06 21.72
N GLU A 180 21.33 -3.28 22.24
CA GLU A 180 21.52 -4.47 21.39
C GLU A 180 20.30 -4.66 20.47
N VAL A 181 20.56 -4.74 19.17
CA VAL A 181 19.54 -5.09 18.17
C VAL A 181 19.55 -6.60 18.02
N ILE A 182 18.54 -7.27 18.58
CA ILE A 182 18.30 -8.68 18.28
C ILE A 182 17.37 -8.72 17.07
N THR A 183 17.81 -9.35 15.99
CA THR A 183 16.95 -9.58 14.82
C THR A 183 16.10 -10.84 15.04
N GLY A 184 14.84 -10.81 14.58
CA GLY A 184 13.96 -11.98 14.57
C GLY A 184 14.59 -13.17 13.83
N GLY A 185 15.40 -12.91 12.80
CA GLY A 185 16.17 -13.91 12.07
C GLY A 185 17.14 -14.72 12.92
N SER A 186 17.80 -14.12 13.92
CA SER A 186 18.68 -14.83 14.86
C SER A 186 17.90 -15.76 15.79
N ALA A 187 16.70 -15.34 16.20
CA ALA A 187 15.81 -16.16 17.01
C ALA A 187 15.24 -17.36 16.24
N PHE A 188 15.13 -17.26 14.91
CA PHE A 188 14.52 -18.27 14.03
C PHE A 188 15.46 -18.74 12.89
N ASN A 189 16.74 -18.98 13.18
CA ASN A 189 17.75 -19.44 12.21
C ASN A 189 17.60 -20.92 11.77
N ILE A 190 16.39 -21.46 11.83
CA ILE A 190 16.02 -22.82 11.38
C ILE A 190 15.11 -22.80 10.14
N LYS A 191 14.84 -21.59 9.63
CA LYS A 191 14.08 -21.30 8.42
C LYS A 191 14.87 -21.68 7.16
N ALA A 192 14.19 -22.26 6.17
CA ALA A 192 14.77 -22.62 4.88
C ALA A 192 14.50 -21.59 3.78
N LYS A 193 13.31 -20.98 3.75
CA LYS A 193 12.87 -20.10 2.65
C LYS A 193 11.86 -19.04 3.13
N SER A 194 11.77 -17.94 2.38
CA SER A 194 10.64 -16.98 2.43
C SER A 194 9.90 -17.02 1.10
N LEU A 195 8.59 -17.19 1.16
CA LEU A 195 7.68 -17.16 0.03
C LEU A 195 6.82 -15.91 0.11
N ARG A 196 6.53 -15.29 -1.04
CA ARG A 196 5.70 -14.09 -1.13
C ARG A 196 4.38 -14.39 -1.84
N ILE A 197 3.23 -14.08 -1.24
CA ILE A 197 1.96 -14.03 -1.98
C ILE A 197 1.89 -12.67 -2.69
N GLY A 198 1.76 -12.70 -4.01
CA GLY A 198 1.78 -11.52 -4.87
C GLY A 198 0.43 -10.81 -4.98
N ASN A 199 0.38 -9.80 -5.84
CA ASN A 199 -0.88 -9.24 -6.32
C ASN A 199 -1.58 -10.24 -7.26
N PHE A 200 -2.84 -9.98 -7.60
CA PHE A 200 -3.51 -10.70 -8.69
C PHE A 200 -2.82 -10.40 -10.03
N SER A 201 -2.75 -11.39 -10.92
CA SER A 201 -2.51 -11.18 -12.34
C SER A 201 -3.73 -10.53 -12.99
N ARG A 202 -3.58 -10.09 -14.24
CA ARG A 202 -4.69 -9.54 -15.03
C ARG A 202 -5.78 -10.59 -15.24
N GLU A 203 -5.40 -11.85 -15.44
CA GLU A 203 -6.31 -12.99 -15.58
C GLU A 203 -7.02 -13.31 -14.27
N GLU A 204 -6.31 -13.27 -13.12
CA GLU A 204 -6.94 -13.43 -11.80
C GLU A 204 -7.94 -12.29 -11.50
N VAL A 205 -7.67 -11.05 -11.94
CA VAL A 205 -8.64 -9.94 -11.81
C VAL A 205 -9.90 -10.21 -12.64
N GLU A 206 -9.74 -10.66 -13.89
CA GLU A 206 -10.85 -11.03 -14.77
C GLU A 206 -11.67 -12.18 -14.18
N GLU A 207 -11.02 -13.25 -13.71
CA GLU A 207 -11.68 -14.39 -13.08
C GLU A 207 -12.51 -13.93 -11.87
N LEU A 208 -11.94 -13.10 -10.99
CA LEU A 208 -12.62 -12.63 -9.79
C LEU A 208 -13.89 -11.84 -10.14
N LEU A 209 -13.81 -10.93 -11.12
CA LEU A 209 -14.94 -10.12 -11.54
C LEU A 209 -16.00 -10.96 -12.25
N LEU A 210 -15.61 -11.97 -13.03
CA LEU A 210 -16.56 -12.87 -13.68
C LEU A 210 -17.36 -13.74 -12.69
N GLN A 211 -16.86 -13.98 -11.47
CA GLN A 211 -17.67 -14.63 -10.43
C GLN A 211 -18.91 -13.80 -10.08
N HIS A 212 -18.82 -12.47 -10.04
CA HIS A 212 -19.97 -11.59 -9.83
C HIS A 212 -21.00 -11.70 -10.95
N THR A 213 -20.54 -11.74 -12.20
CA THR A 213 -21.44 -11.97 -13.34
C THR A 213 -22.11 -13.33 -13.26
N ALA A 214 -21.38 -14.38 -12.89
CA ALA A 214 -21.93 -15.72 -12.74
C ALA A 214 -23.01 -15.80 -11.64
N GLU A 215 -22.82 -15.10 -10.52
CA GLU A 215 -23.77 -15.14 -9.39
C GLU A 215 -24.96 -14.19 -9.55
N THR A 216 -24.74 -13.00 -10.10
CA THR A 216 -25.77 -11.94 -10.12
C THR A 216 -26.41 -11.72 -11.49
N GLY A 217 -25.80 -12.24 -12.56
CA GLY A 217 -26.17 -11.97 -13.94
C GLY A 217 -25.76 -10.58 -14.44
N GLN A 218 -25.14 -9.74 -13.61
CA GLN A 218 -24.68 -8.41 -14.01
C GLN A 218 -23.35 -8.50 -14.75
N GLU A 219 -23.35 -8.03 -16.01
CA GLU A 219 -22.18 -8.12 -16.88
C GLU A 219 -21.21 -6.93 -16.69
N PHE A 220 -19.92 -7.19 -16.93
CA PHE A 220 -18.90 -6.17 -17.11
C PHE A 220 -18.62 -5.97 -18.59
N GLY A 221 -18.59 -4.71 -19.03
CA GLY A 221 -18.33 -4.34 -20.41
C GLY A 221 -16.85 -4.39 -20.80
N ASP A 222 -16.59 -4.17 -22.09
CA ASP A 222 -15.25 -4.19 -22.67
C ASP A 222 -14.29 -3.22 -21.96
N GLY A 223 -13.06 -3.68 -21.73
CA GLY A 223 -11.98 -2.87 -21.14
C GLY A 223 -12.04 -2.69 -19.61
N VAL A 224 -13.09 -3.18 -18.94
CA VAL A 224 -13.19 -3.08 -17.48
C VAL A 224 -12.05 -3.81 -16.77
N PHE A 225 -11.75 -5.05 -17.18
CA PHE A 225 -10.73 -5.86 -16.50
C PHE A 225 -9.34 -5.23 -16.63
N ASP A 226 -9.01 -4.73 -17.82
CA ASP A 226 -7.75 -4.04 -18.08
C ASP A 226 -7.67 -2.74 -17.29
N TYR A 227 -8.75 -1.95 -17.25
CA TYR A 227 -8.82 -0.74 -16.44
C TYR A 227 -8.60 -1.04 -14.95
N VAL A 228 -9.28 -2.06 -14.42
CA VAL A 228 -9.17 -2.45 -13.02
C VAL A 228 -7.73 -2.87 -12.70
N PHE A 229 -7.13 -3.69 -13.56
CA PHE A 229 -5.75 -4.12 -13.39
C PHE A 229 -4.79 -2.92 -13.46
N ASP A 230 -4.93 -2.03 -14.44
CA ASP A 230 -4.09 -0.84 -14.59
C ASP A 230 -4.15 0.10 -13.38
N GLN A 231 -5.34 0.30 -12.80
CA GLN A 231 -5.52 1.19 -11.65
C GLN A 231 -5.02 0.59 -10.33
N THR A 232 -5.04 -0.73 -10.19
CA THR A 232 -4.77 -1.43 -8.93
C THR A 232 -3.45 -2.18 -8.90
N ASP A 233 -2.85 -2.43 -10.06
CA ASP A 233 -1.75 -3.38 -10.28
C ASP A 233 -2.06 -4.77 -9.70
N GLY A 234 -3.34 -5.15 -9.75
CA GLY A 234 -3.88 -6.40 -9.19
C GLY A 234 -3.89 -6.46 -7.67
N GLN A 235 -3.69 -5.34 -6.95
CA GLN A 235 -3.68 -5.39 -5.48
C GLN A 235 -5.05 -5.88 -4.95
N PRO A 236 -5.10 -7.02 -4.22
CA PRO A 236 -6.37 -7.70 -3.98
C PRO A 236 -7.44 -6.87 -3.28
N TRP A 237 -7.06 -6.08 -2.28
CA TRP A 237 -8.02 -5.18 -1.62
C TRP A 237 -8.55 -4.09 -2.54
N LEU A 238 -7.69 -3.45 -3.34
CA LEU A 238 -8.11 -2.39 -4.26
C LEU A 238 -9.04 -2.94 -5.36
N VAL A 239 -8.74 -4.12 -5.89
CA VAL A 239 -9.58 -4.79 -6.89
C VAL A 239 -10.98 -5.03 -6.31
N ASN A 240 -11.06 -5.63 -5.12
CA ASN A 240 -12.35 -5.88 -4.46
C ASN A 240 -13.08 -4.58 -4.08
N ALA A 241 -12.37 -3.60 -3.54
CA ALA A 241 -12.96 -2.33 -3.12
C ALA A 241 -13.55 -1.56 -4.30
N MET A 242 -12.83 -1.49 -5.43
CA MET A 242 -13.31 -0.80 -6.63
C MET A 242 -14.48 -1.54 -7.29
N ALA A 243 -14.43 -2.87 -7.34
CA ALA A 243 -15.55 -3.68 -7.82
C ALA A 243 -16.79 -3.47 -6.96
N TYR A 244 -16.64 -3.53 -5.64
CA TYR A 244 -17.71 -3.33 -4.67
C TYR A 244 -18.32 -1.92 -4.75
N GLU A 245 -17.48 -0.89 -4.86
CA GLU A 245 -17.94 0.49 -5.05
C GLU A 245 -18.80 0.61 -6.32
N ALA A 246 -18.31 0.07 -7.45
CA ALA A 246 -19.02 0.10 -8.73
C ALA A 246 -20.33 -0.67 -8.74
N THR A 247 -20.43 -1.80 -8.03
CA THR A 247 -21.56 -2.74 -8.15
C THR A 247 -22.54 -2.73 -6.96
N TRP A 248 -22.14 -2.18 -5.81
CA TRP A 248 -22.98 -2.07 -4.60
C TRP A 248 -23.14 -0.65 -4.11
N GLU A 249 -22.09 0.18 -4.03
CA GLU A 249 -22.22 1.51 -3.42
C GLU A 249 -22.90 2.49 -4.38
N ILE A 250 -22.43 2.58 -5.64
CA ILE A 250 -23.03 3.45 -6.66
C ILE A 250 -24.46 3.00 -6.96
N ARG A 251 -25.43 3.80 -6.49
CA ARG A 251 -26.87 3.45 -6.53
C ARG A 251 -27.39 3.19 -7.93
N ALA A 252 -26.90 3.94 -8.92
CA ALA A 252 -27.31 3.79 -10.32
C ALA A 252 -26.95 2.41 -10.89
N ASN A 253 -25.91 1.77 -10.36
CA ASN A 253 -25.37 0.51 -10.87
C ASN A 253 -25.92 -0.72 -10.12
N ARG A 254 -26.77 -0.53 -9.12
CA ARG A 254 -27.35 -1.65 -8.32
C ARG A 254 -28.37 -2.47 -9.10
N ASP A 255 -28.95 -1.91 -10.16
CA ASP A 255 -29.79 -2.65 -11.10
C ASP A 255 -28.91 -3.62 -11.90
N ARG A 256 -29.14 -4.93 -11.72
CA ARG A 256 -28.32 -5.99 -12.33
C ARG A 256 -28.45 -6.06 -13.86
N SER A 257 -29.46 -5.40 -14.45
CA SER A 257 -29.57 -5.27 -15.91
C SER A 257 -28.62 -4.25 -16.51
N VAL A 258 -28.00 -3.39 -15.68
CA VAL A 258 -27.01 -2.41 -16.11
C VAL A 258 -25.64 -3.06 -16.23
N VAL A 259 -25.06 -2.98 -17.43
CA VAL A 259 -23.68 -3.41 -17.70
C VAL A 259 -22.71 -2.41 -17.08
N ILE A 260 -21.78 -2.91 -16.27
CA ILE A 260 -20.76 -2.07 -15.65
C ILE A 260 -19.70 -1.72 -16.68
N THR A 261 -19.52 -0.43 -16.98
CA THR A 261 -18.57 0.05 -17.98
C THR A 261 -17.25 0.53 -17.36
N ALA A 262 -16.23 0.75 -18.20
CA ALA A 262 -14.97 1.36 -17.76
C ALA A 262 -15.18 2.77 -17.15
N ASP A 263 -16.12 3.55 -17.69
CA ASP A 263 -16.47 4.87 -17.15
C ASP A 263 -17.06 4.77 -15.73
N MET A 264 -17.91 3.78 -15.47
CA MET A 264 -18.45 3.51 -14.13
C MET A 264 -17.37 3.04 -13.15
N MET A 265 -16.37 2.30 -13.64
CA MET A 265 -15.20 1.94 -12.85
C MET A 265 -14.28 3.14 -12.57
N GLU A 266 -14.19 4.09 -13.49
CA GLU A 266 -13.47 5.35 -13.26
C GLU A 266 -14.16 6.19 -12.17
N GLU A 267 -15.50 6.24 -12.18
CA GLU A 267 -16.30 6.84 -11.10
C GLU A 267 -16.02 6.14 -9.77
N ALA A 268 -16.12 4.81 -9.72
CA ALA A 268 -15.81 4.02 -8.53
C ALA A 268 -14.37 4.23 -8.01
N ARG A 269 -13.39 4.36 -8.91
CA ARG A 269 -12.00 4.69 -8.56
C ARG A 269 -11.93 6.06 -7.89
N ASN A 270 -12.58 7.07 -8.48
CA ASN A 270 -12.60 8.43 -7.93
C ASN A 270 -13.22 8.45 -6.53
N ASP A 271 -14.35 7.78 -6.34
CA ASP A 271 -15.04 7.68 -5.05
C ASP A 271 -14.17 6.98 -4.01
N LEU A 272 -13.49 5.89 -4.38
CA LEU A 272 -12.56 5.18 -3.50
C LEU A 272 -11.40 6.08 -3.05
N VAL A 273 -10.81 6.88 -3.94
CA VAL A 273 -9.73 7.85 -3.63
C VAL A 273 -10.21 8.96 -2.69
N ILE A 274 -11.48 9.37 -2.81
CA ILE A 274 -12.08 10.39 -1.95
C ILE A 274 -12.44 9.80 -0.59
N SER A 275 -12.88 8.54 -0.55
CA SER A 275 -13.35 7.82 0.62
C SER A 275 -12.28 7.73 1.72
N ARG A 276 -12.71 7.83 2.98
CA ARG A 276 -11.87 7.51 4.15
C ARG A 276 -12.04 6.05 4.54
N ALA A 277 -11.77 5.13 3.62
CA ALA A 277 -11.78 3.72 3.97
C ALA A 277 -10.73 3.47 5.07
N THR A 278 -11.08 2.72 6.11
CA THR A 278 -10.21 2.44 7.29
C THR A 278 -8.84 1.86 6.91
N HIS A 279 -8.74 1.18 5.77
CA HIS A 279 -7.47 0.70 5.24
C HIS A 279 -6.54 1.83 4.76
N LEU A 280 -7.11 2.91 4.19
CA LEU A 280 -6.36 4.09 3.78
C LEU A 280 -5.89 4.93 4.98
N ASP A 281 -6.65 4.93 6.08
CA ASP A 281 -6.18 5.55 7.34
C ASP A 281 -4.93 4.83 7.89
N GLN A 282 -4.86 3.50 7.77
CA GLN A 282 -3.67 2.74 8.19
C GLN A 282 -2.44 3.08 7.33
N LEU A 283 -2.63 3.42 6.06
CA LEU A 283 -1.55 3.91 5.19
C LEU A 283 -0.96 5.22 5.73
N ALA A 284 -1.79 6.16 6.19
CA ALA A 284 -1.34 7.45 6.73
C ALA A 284 -0.38 7.27 7.94
N PHE A 285 -0.64 6.28 8.80
CA PHE A 285 0.28 5.97 9.91
C PHE A 285 1.63 5.43 9.42
N ARG A 286 1.65 4.61 8.37
CA ARG A 286 2.90 4.08 7.79
C ARG A 286 3.72 5.16 7.11
N LEU A 287 3.09 6.13 6.45
CA LEU A 287 3.77 7.24 5.79
C LEU A 287 4.57 8.13 6.77
N LYS A 288 4.23 8.14 8.06
CA LYS A 288 4.94 8.87 9.11
C LYS A 288 6.21 8.17 9.62
N GLU A 289 6.42 6.90 9.27
CA GLU A 289 7.62 6.17 9.68
C GLU A 289 8.85 6.73 8.93
N ASP A 290 9.92 7.09 9.66
CA ASP A 290 11.12 7.71 9.06
C ASP A 290 11.75 6.90 7.91
N ARG A 291 11.68 5.57 7.99
CA ARG A 291 12.16 4.70 6.90
C ARG A 291 11.32 4.77 5.63
N VAL A 292 10.00 4.87 5.77
CA VAL A 292 9.08 5.03 4.62
C VAL A 292 9.25 6.43 4.04
N ARG A 293 9.28 7.44 4.92
CA ARG A 293 9.46 8.85 4.57
C ARG A 293 10.71 9.11 3.76
N ARG A 294 11.85 8.50 4.12
CA ARG A 294 13.12 8.62 3.38
C ARG A 294 13.05 8.13 1.93
N ILE A 295 12.09 7.25 1.62
CA ILE A 295 11.87 6.74 0.26
C ILE A 295 10.79 7.55 -0.46
N ILE A 296 9.66 7.82 0.20
CA ILE A 296 8.48 8.46 -0.42
C ILE A 296 8.70 9.95 -0.66
N LEU A 297 9.40 10.66 0.23
CA LEU A 297 9.62 12.11 0.10
C LEU A 297 10.36 12.49 -1.21
N PRO A 298 11.51 11.88 -1.56
CA PRO A 298 12.15 12.14 -2.86
C PRO A 298 11.26 11.81 -4.06
N MET A 299 10.41 10.79 -3.97
CA MET A 299 9.49 10.43 -5.05
C MET A 299 8.41 11.48 -5.26
N ILE A 300 7.88 12.09 -4.18
CA ILE A 300 6.89 13.18 -4.27
C ILE A 300 7.50 14.41 -4.93
N ASN A 301 8.77 14.72 -4.62
CA ASN A 301 9.49 15.86 -5.19
C ASN A 301 10.10 15.59 -6.57
N ASN A 302 9.91 14.38 -7.12
CA ASN A 302 10.48 13.95 -8.40
C ASN A 302 12.02 14.12 -8.42
N GLU A 303 12.67 13.86 -7.28
CA GLU A 303 14.11 13.96 -7.11
C GLU A 303 14.79 12.61 -7.36
N GLU A 304 16.00 12.65 -7.94
CA GLU A 304 16.84 11.45 -8.01
C GLU A 304 17.11 10.95 -6.59
N SER A 305 16.79 9.68 -6.36
CA SER A 305 17.01 9.01 -5.08
C SER A 305 18.49 9.11 -4.70
N ILE A 306 18.77 9.79 -3.58
CA ILE A 306 20.02 9.60 -2.84
C ILE A 306 20.14 8.09 -2.50
N ALA A 307 21.34 7.57 -2.31
CA ALA A 307 21.59 6.17 -1.94
C ALA A 307 20.79 5.78 -0.68
N VAL A 308 19.56 5.28 -0.88
CA VAL A 308 18.73 4.77 0.21
C VAL A 308 19.06 3.31 0.45
N ASP A 309 19.10 2.97 1.74
CA ASP A 309 19.29 1.63 2.27
C ASP A 309 18.34 0.62 1.59
N GLU A 310 18.88 -0.53 1.17
CA GLU A 310 18.11 -1.57 0.50
C GLU A 310 17.05 -2.20 1.45
N ASP A 311 17.30 -2.23 2.76
CA ASP A 311 16.30 -2.69 3.75
C ASP A 311 15.07 -1.77 3.73
N ASP A 312 15.25 -0.45 3.60
CA ASP A 312 14.15 0.52 3.57
C ASP A 312 13.35 0.44 2.26
N ARG A 313 14.03 0.13 1.14
CA ARG A 313 13.38 -0.15 -0.15
C ARG A 313 12.55 -1.43 -0.07
N GLN A 314 13.14 -2.52 0.40
CA GLN A 314 12.48 -3.82 0.48
C GLN A 314 11.27 -3.76 1.40
N TYR A 315 11.39 -3.05 2.52
CA TYR A 315 10.28 -2.80 3.43
C TYR A 315 9.07 -2.12 2.79
N CYS A 316 9.30 -1.10 1.97
CA CYS A 316 8.21 -0.41 1.27
C CYS A 316 7.56 -1.31 0.20
N ILE A 317 8.32 -2.24 -0.39
CA ILE A 317 7.80 -3.25 -1.33
C ILE A 317 6.97 -4.32 -0.60
N ASP A 318 7.42 -4.77 0.56
CA ASP A 318 6.69 -5.75 1.38
C ASP A 318 5.42 -5.18 1.98
N LEU A 319 5.41 -3.87 2.28
CA LEU A 319 4.20 -3.14 2.60
C LEU A 319 3.21 -3.01 1.43
N GLY A 320 3.65 -3.30 0.19
CA GLY A 320 2.84 -3.10 -1.01
C GLY A 320 2.74 -1.64 -1.44
N LEU A 321 3.56 -0.73 -0.91
CA LEU A 321 3.56 0.69 -1.27
C LEU A 321 4.35 0.98 -2.55
N LEU A 322 5.41 0.20 -2.76
CA LEU A 322 6.30 0.34 -3.91
C LEU A 322 6.43 -0.97 -4.68
N LYS A 323 6.81 -0.86 -5.95
CA LYS A 323 7.19 -1.98 -6.80
C LYS A 323 8.49 -1.70 -7.54
N LYS A 324 9.24 -2.77 -7.80
CA LYS A 324 10.42 -2.74 -8.69
C LYS A 324 9.93 -2.92 -10.13
N THR A 325 10.32 -2.00 -11.00
CA THR A 325 10.09 -2.06 -12.45
C THR A 325 11.44 -2.07 -13.17
N PRO A 326 11.48 -2.39 -14.48
CA PRO A 326 12.71 -2.24 -15.27
C PRO A 326 13.29 -0.81 -15.26
N HIS A 327 12.47 0.18 -14.89
CA HIS A 327 12.83 1.60 -14.86
C HIS A 327 13.22 2.08 -13.46
N GLY A 328 13.15 1.22 -12.44
CA GLY A 328 13.51 1.56 -11.07
C GLY A 328 12.38 1.29 -10.07
N LEU A 329 12.36 2.05 -8.99
CA LEU A 329 11.37 1.91 -7.92
C LEU A 329 10.21 2.88 -8.17
N GLU A 330 8.98 2.39 -8.11
CA GLU A 330 7.77 3.18 -8.37
C GLU A 330 6.73 2.93 -7.27
N ILE A 331 5.83 3.90 -7.07
CA ILE A 331 4.61 3.68 -6.27
C ILE A 331 3.79 2.57 -6.93
N SER A 332 3.32 1.61 -6.13
CA SER A 332 2.78 0.32 -6.59
C SER A 332 1.68 0.45 -7.64
N ASN A 333 0.74 1.38 -7.46
CA ASN A 333 -0.41 1.53 -8.35
C ASN A 333 -0.87 2.99 -8.48
N PRO A 334 -1.61 3.34 -9.55
CA PRO A 334 -2.18 4.67 -9.74
C PRO A 334 -3.03 5.18 -8.57
N ILE A 335 -3.82 4.33 -7.93
CA ILE A 335 -4.65 4.75 -6.79
C ILE A 335 -3.78 5.26 -5.63
N TYR A 336 -2.68 4.57 -5.29
CA TYR A 336 -1.74 5.00 -4.25
C TYR A 336 -0.98 6.27 -4.60
N ARG A 337 -0.71 6.51 -5.90
CA ARG A 337 -0.18 7.80 -6.36
C ARG A 337 -1.12 8.95 -5.99
N GLU A 338 -2.43 8.69 -5.95
CA GLU A 338 -3.42 9.71 -5.58
C GLU A 338 -3.62 9.87 -4.08
N ILE A 339 -3.65 8.75 -3.36
CA ILE A 339 -3.97 8.71 -1.94
C ILE A 339 -2.82 9.21 -1.09
N ILE A 340 -1.57 8.84 -1.39
CA ILE A 340 -0.41 9.20 -0.54
C ILE A 340 -0.33 10.73 -0.30
N PRO A 341 -0.37 11.59 -1.34
CA PRO A 341 -0.35 13.03 -1.11
C PRO A 341 -1.60 13.56 -0.39
N ARG A 342 -2.76 12.96 -0.66
CA ARG A 342 -4.01 13.31 -0.02
C ARG A 342 -3.93 13.07 1.48
N GLU A 343 -3.48 11.89 1.90
CA GLU A 343 -3.28 11.53 3.31
C GLU A 343 -2.27 12.44 4.02
N LEU A 344 -1.22 12.86 3.32
CA LEU A 344 -0.25 13.84 3.85
C LEU A 344 -0.83 15.25 3.99
N THR A 345 -1.98 15.54 3.37
CA THR A 345 -2.60 16.88 3.36
C THR A 345 -4.00 16.92 3.98
N THR A 346 -4.51 15.80 4.53
CA THR A 346 -5.89 15.66 5.02
C THR A 346 -6.32 16.75 6.01
N SER A 347 -5.48 17.10 7.00
CA SER A 347 -5.78 18.13 8.02
C SER A 347 -6.00 19.53 7.45
N ARG A 348 -5.57 19.74 6.21
CA ARG A 348 -5.53 21.04 5.55
C ARG A 348 -6.60 21.22 4.49
N GLN A 349 -7.06 20.13 3.88
CA GLN A 349 -8.19 20.18 2.94
C GLN A 349 -9.42 20.79 3.61
N GLU A 350 -9.68 20.46 4.88
CA GLU A 350 -10.81 21.00 5.65
C GLU A 350 -10.71 22.51 5.90
N HIS A 351 -9.50 23.05 6.13
CA HIS A 351 -9.26 24.49 6.30
C HIS A 351 -9.25 25.26 4.97
N PHE A 352 -8.91 24.61 3.86
CA PHE A 352 -8.86 25.23 2.53
C PHE A 352 -10.26 25.47 1.94
N LEU A 353 -11.24 24.63 2.31
CA LEU A 353 -12.60 24.66 1.78
C LEU A 353 -13.34 25.98 2.06
N SER A 354 -12.99 26.70 3.14
CA SER A 354 -13.65 27.94 3.55
C SER A 354 -13.19 29.21 2.81
N TYR A 355 -12.07 29.20 2.08
CA TYR A 355 -11.44 30.43 1.57
C TYR A 355 -11.78 30.83 0.12
N PHE A 356 -12.27 29.91 -0.73
CA PHE A 356 -12.42 30.18 -2.16
C PHE A 356 -13.80 29.83 -2.70
N THR A 357 -14.29 30.58 -3.69
CA THR A 357 -15.44 30.27 -4.55
C THR A 357 -14.95 29.70 -5.89
N PRO A 358 -15.73 28.87 -6.61
CA PRO A 358 -15.30 28.23 -7.87
C PRO A 358 -15.29 29.21 -9.06
N ASP A 359 -14.58 30.33 -8.92
CA ASP A 359 -14.55 31.43 -9.89
C ASP A 359 -13.72 31.10 -11.14
N TRP A 360 -12.97 29.99 -11.09
CA TRP A 360 -12.17 29.47 -12.21
C TRP A 360 -13.00 28.72 -13.26
N ILE A 361 -14.32 28.58 -13.09
CA ILE A 361 -15.18 27.97 -14.09
C ILE A 361 -15.82 29.10 -14.91
N ARG A 362 -15.60 29.08 -16.22
CA ARG A 362 -16.21 30.04 -17.14
C ARG A 362 -17.71 29.75 -17.29
N PRO A 363 -18.51 30.73 -17.76
CA PRO A 363 -19.95 30.54 -17.97
C PRO A 363 -20.30 29.39 -18.93
N ASP A 364 -19.40 29.00 -19.83
CA ASP A 364 -19.56 27.88 -20.76
C ASP A 364 -19.19 26.50 -20.16
N GLY A 365 -18.81 26.46 -18.87
CA GLY A 365 -18.39 25.27 -18.16
C GLY A 365 -16.92 24.88 -18.38
N SER A 366 -16.16 25.63 -19.18
CA SER A 366 -14.72 25.41 -19.36
C SER A 366 -13.90 25.91 -18.17
N LEU A 367 -12.74 25.30 -17.95
CA LEU A 367 -11.78 25.71 -16.93
C LEU A 367 -10.97 26.92 -17.39
N ASP A 368 -10.93 27.95 -16.55
CA ASP A 368 -9.93 29.02 -16.62
C ASP A 368 -8.66 28.63 -15.86
N SER A 369 -7.77 27.92 -16.54
CA SER A 369 -6.53 27.42 -15.95
C SER A 369 -5.57 28.54 -15.56
N ASN A 370 -5.61 29.71 -16.22
CA ASN A 370 -4.75 30.85 -15.87
C ASN A 370 -5.22 31.47 -14.56
N LEU A 371 -6.52 31.75 -14.45
CA LEU A 371 -7.11 32.24 -13.21
C LEU A 371 -6.88 31.26 -12.06
N LEU A 372 -7.05 29.95 -12.31
CA LEU A 372 -6.82 28.92 -11.32
C LEU A 372 -5.40 28.96 -10.73
N VAL A 373 -4.37 28.98 -11.59
CA VAL A 373 -2.97 29.03 -11.15
C VAL A 373 -2.68 30.35 -10.42
N ARG A 374 -3.21 31.48 -10.90
CA ARG A 374 -3.05 32.77 -10.21
C ARG A 374 -3.69 32.80 -8.83
N MET A 375 -4.87 32.20 -8.67
CA MET A 375 -5.51 32.06 -7.35
C MET A 375 -4.62 31.27 -6.39
N PHE A 376 -3.99 30.20 -6.87
CA PHE A 376 -3.02 29.45 -6.07
C PHE A 376 -1.79 30.30 -5.72
N VAL A 377 -1.21 31.02 -6.68
CA VAL A 377 -0.05 31.91 -6.45
C VAL A 377 -0.34 32.92 -5.33
N THR A 378 -1.52 33.56 -5.37
CA THR A 378 -1.97 34.47 -4.31
C THR A 378 -2.15 33.76 -2.98
N PHE A 379 -2.82 32.61 -2.99
CA PHE A 379 -3.00 31.80 -1.78
C PHE A 379 -1.66 31.42 -1.14
N TRP A 380 -0.73 30.90 -1.93
CA TRP A 380 0.58 30.46 -1.47
C TRP A 380 1.35 31.61 -0.83
N ARG A 381 1.33 32.80 -1.46
CA ARG A 381 1.94 34.01 -0.92
C ARG A 381 1.42 34.38 0.47
N GLU A 382 0.11 34.28 0.66
CA GLU A 382 -0.54 34.69 1.91
C GLU A 382 -0.38 33.66 3.03
N ASN A 383 -0.12 32.39 2.68
CA ASN A 383 -0.25 31.28 3.61
C ASN A 383 1.00 30.40 3.76
N SER A 384 2.04 30.54 2.94
CA SER A 384 3.16 29.58 2.89
C SER A 384 3.86 29.31 4.23
N ASN A 385 3.94 30.31 5.13
CA ASN A 385 4.55 30.15 6.46
C ASN A 385 3.78 29.18 7.37
N ILE A 386 2.45 29.15 7.27
CA ILE A 386 1.58 28.25 8.06
C ILE A 386 1.56 26.86 7.42
N TRP A 387 1.74 26.80 6.09
CA TRP A 387 1.60 25.57 5.32
C TRP A 387 2.94 24.83 5.11
N ALA A 388 4.08 25.40 5.46
CA ALA A 388 5.36 24.68 5.42
C ALA A 388 5.64 23.82 6.68
N THR A 389 4.99 24.10 7.82
CA THR A 389 5.42 23.57 9.14
C THR A 389 4.63 22.37 9.67
N ASP A 390 3.38 22.17 9.23
CA ASP A 390 2.49 21.14 9.80
C ASP A 390 2.35 19.85 8.97
N ILE A 391 3.16 19.66 7.91
CA ILE A 391 3.24 18.37 7.19
C ILE A 391 4.33 17.54 7.84
N ALA A 392 4.00 16.88 8.96
CA ALA A 392 4.95 16.18 9.81
C ALA A 392 5.92 15.27 9.01
N GLY A 393 7.16 15.71 8.88
CA GLY A 393 8.25 15.00 8.21
C GLY A 393 8.32 15.15 6.68
N TYR A 394 7.36 15.81 6.04
CA TYR A 394 7.36 16.09 4.59
C TYR A 394 7.33 17.60 4.29
N GLU A 395 7.90 18.41 5.18
CA GLU A 395 7.98 19.87 5.04
C GLU A 395 8.70 20.27 3.73
N GLU A 396 9.58 19.41 3.24
CA GLU A 396 10.29 19.59 1.97
C GLU A 396 9.43 19.40 0.71
N ALA A 397 8.35 18.64 0.81
CA ALA A 397 7.39 18.44 -0.27
C ALA A 397 6.16 19.35 -0.15
N ALA A 398 6.16 20.30 0.80
CA ALA A 398 5.01 21.17 1.04
C ALA A 398 4.49 21.88 -0.22
N PRO A 399 5.33 22.43 -1.13
CA PRO A 399 4.83 23.03 -2.37
C PRO A 399 4.01 22.07 -3.23
N HIS A 400 4.56 20.86 -3.49
CA HIS A 400 3.89 19.81 -4.24
C HIS A 400 2.60 19.36 -3.58
N LEU A 401 2.65 19.07 -2.28
CA LEU A 401 1.52 18.57 -1.51
C LEU A 401 0.39 19.60 -1.43
N VAL A 402 0.70 20.86 -1.15
CA VAL A 402 -0.31 21.92 -1.00
C VAL A 402 -0.94 22.29 -2.33
N PHE A 403 -0.15 22.37 -3.42
CA PHE A 403 -0.69 22.59 -4.75
C PHE A 403 -1.58 21.43 -5.20
N GLN A 404 -1.22 20.19 -4.85
CA GLN A 404 -2.06 19.02 -5.11
C GLN A 404 -3.39 19.10 -4.36
N ALA A 405 -3.36 19.45 -3.07
CA ALA A 405 -4.58 19.66 -2.30
C ALA A 405 -5.47 20.78 -2.89
N PHE A 406 -4.84 21.84 -3.41
CA PHE A 406 -5.53 22.92 -4.13
C PHE A 406 -6.26 22.40 -5.38
N LEU A 407 -5.58 21.64 -6.25
CA LEU A 407 -6.18 21.09 -7.47
C LEU A 407 -7.27 20.05 -7.19
N GLN A 408 -7.19 19.30 -6.09
CA GLN A 408 -8.25 18.36 -5.72
C GLN A 408 -9.60 19.07 -5.48
N ARG A 409 -9.59 20.30 -4.96
CA ARG A 409 -10.82 21.11 -4.85
C ARG A 409 -11.45 21.38 -6.21
N VAL A 410 -10.63 21.65 -7.22
CA VAL A 410 -11.07 21.92 -8.59
C VAL A 410 -11.75 20.68 -9.15
N ALA A 411 -11.13 19.51 -8.98
CA ALA A 411 -11.62 18.23 -9.46
C ALA A 411 -13.03 17.86 -8.95
N ASN A 412 -13.35 18.19 -7.69
CA ASN A 412 -14.66 17.92 -7.08
C ASN A 412 -15.86 18.63 -7.78
N GLY A 413 -15.62 19.47 -8.79
CA GLY A 413 -16.67 20.02 -9.67
C GLY A 413 -16.95 19.14 -10.89
N ASN A 414 -16.00 19.08 -11.84
CA ASN A 414 -16.14 18.40 -13.15
C ASN A 414 -14.77 18.03 -13.78
N GLY A 415 -13.74 17.79 -12.96
CA GLY A 415 -12.37 17.56 -13.42
C GLY A 415 -11.70 16.38 -12.76
N THR A 416 -10.62 15.89 -13.36
CA THR A 416 -9.82 14.77 -12.86
C THR A 416 -8.35 15.15 -12.86
N VAL A 417 -7.66 14.97 -11.74
CA VAL A 417 -6.22 15.25 -11.62
C VAL A 417 -5.46 13.94 -11.78
N TYR A 418 -4.78 13.79 -12.92
CA TYR A 418 -3.88 12.66 -13.17
C TYR A 418 -2.48 13.01 -12.67
N ARG A 419 -1.83 12.00 -12.09
CA ARG A 419 -0.51 12.11 -11.48
C ARG A 419 0.45 11.10 -12.07
N GLU A 420 1.66 11.53 -12.39
CA GLU A 420 2.74 10.63 -12.76
C GLU A 420 3.91 10.77 -11.79
N TYR A 421 4.10 9.74 -10.94
CA TYR A 421 5.32 9.61 -10.12
C TYR A 421 6.22 8.57 -10.77
N GLY A 422 7.51 8.87 -10.89
CA GLY A 422 8.51 7.89 -11.31
C GLY A 422 9.92 8.45 -11.18
N LEU A 423 10.74 7.77 -10.37
CA LEU A 423 12.18 8.02 -10.35
C LEU A 423 12.74 7.94 -11.77
N ASN A 424 13.53 8.94 -12.18
CA ASN A 424 14.28 8.99 -13.45
C ASN A 424 13.45 9.03 -14.75
N ARG A 425 12.16 9.42 -14.70
CA ARG A 425 11.31 9.39 -15.91
C ARG A 425 11.19 10.69 -16.69
N GLY A 426 11.65 11.82 -16.18
CA GLY A 426 11.50 13.12 -16.86
C GLY A 426 10.04 13.46 -17.19
N ARG A 427 9.09 12.96 -16.39
CA ARG A 427 7.64 13.21 -16.51
C ARG A 427 7.27 14.44 -15.69
N THR A 428 6.26 15.19 -16.13
CA THR A 428 5.83 16.37 -15.37
C THR A 428 5.01 16.00 -14.16
N ASP A 429 5.05 16.84 -13.13
CA ASP A 429 4.52 16.50 -11.82
C ASP A 429 2.99 16.31 -11.80
N LEU A 430 2.21 17.08 -12.58
CA LEU A 430 0.75 17.05 -12.54
C LEU A 430 0.09 17.30 -13.91
N MET A 431 -1.01 16.57 -14.19
CA MET A 431 -1.90 16.86 -15.32
C MET A 431 -3.36 16.93 -14.89
N LEU A 432 -3.98 18.09 -15.06
CA LEU A 432 -5.41 18.29 -14.81
C LEU A 432 -6.17 18.10 -16.12
N LYS A 433 -7.12 17.16 -16.13
CA LYS A 433 -8.12 17.04 -17.19
C LYS A 433 -9.44 17.64 -16.74
N TRP A 434 -10.10 18.38 -17.62
CA TRP A 434 -11.38 19.03 -17.33
C TRP A 434 -12.37 18.85 -18.47
N GLY A 435 -13.63 18.55 -18.11
CA GLY A 435 -14.69 18.26 -19.06
C GLY A 435 -14.85 16.76 -19.34
N LYS A 436 -15.68 16.42 -20.32
CA LYS A 436 -16.01 15.02 -20.63
C LYS A 436 -14.77 14.25 -21.14
N PRO A 437 -14.43 13.09 -20.55
CA PRO A 437 -13.32 12.26 -21.01
C PRO A 437 -13.41 11.96 -22.51
N HIS A 438 -12.26 11.98 -23.19
CA HIS A 438 -12.13 11.66 -24.62
C HIS A 438 -12.94 12.56 -25.59
N SER A 439 -13.51 13.66 -25.10
CA SER A 439 -14.17 14.66 -25.94
C SER A 439 -13.14 15.60 -26.60
N PRO A 440 -13.40 16.13 -27.81
CA PRO A 440 -12.62 17.22 -28.38
C PRO A 440 -12.57 18.48 -27.49
N ALA A 441 -13.51 18.61 -26.55
CA ALA A 441 -13.59 19.71 -25.59
C ALA A 441 -12.84 19.43 -24.26
N GLU A 442 -12.22 18.25 -24.10
CA GLU A 442 -11.41 17.92 -22.92
C GLU A 442 -10.19 18.85 -22.84
N GLN A 443 -10.10 19.62 -21.76
CA GLN A 443 -8.92 20.46 -21.50
C GLN A 443 -7.86 19.63 -20.78
N ARG A 444 -6.60 19.73 -21.21
CA ARG A 444 -5.45 19.02 -20.63
C ARG A 444 -4.40 20.03 -20.20
N VAL A 445 -4.36 20.30 -18.90
CA VAL A 445 -3.45 21.29 -18.32
C VAL A 445 -2.27 20.58 -17.71
N VAL A 446 -1.07 20.81 -18.27
CA VAL A 446 0.19 20.24 -17.76
C VAL A 446 0.84 21.24 -16.82
N ILE A 447 1.22 20.78 -15.64
CA ILE A 447 1.79 21.63 -14.59
C ILE A 447 3.03 20.95 -14.01
N GLU A 448 4.15 21.69 -14.02
CA GLU A 448 5.43 21.28 -13.44
C GLU A 448 5.73 22.08 -12.18
N LEU A 449 6.22 21.43 -11.13
CA LEU A 449 6.55 22.05 -9.85
C LEU A 449 8.03 21.82 -9.51
N LYS A 450 8.82 22.88 -9.40
CA LYS A 450 10.22 22.77 -8.96
C LYS A 450 10.41 23.44 -7.63
N VAL A 451 11.09 22.76 -6.71
CA VAL A 451 11.65 23.38 -5.51
C VAL A 451 13.06 23.87 -5.82
N LEU A 452 13.31 25.17 -5.61
CA LEU A 452 14.63 25.78 -5.68
C LEU A 452 15.26 25.70 -4.28
N ARG A 453 16.39 25.01 -4.19
CA ARG A 453 17.18 24.87 -2.96
C ARG A 453 18.35 25.85 -2.97
N PRO A 454 18.96 26.19 -1.81
CA PRO A 454 20.08 27.13 -1.76
C PRO A 454 21.31 26.75 -2.63
N LYS A 455 21.45 25.46 -2.97
CA LYS A 455 22.52 24.93 -3.83
C LYS A 455 22.19 24.96 -5.32
N ASP A 456 20.94 25.20 -5.69
CA ASP A 456 20.45 25.12 -7.06
C ASP A 456 20.50 26.52 -7.71
N GLY A 457 20.93 26.61 -8.97
CA GLY A 457 20.87 27.87 -9.73
C GLY A 457 19.52 28.03 -10.41
N LEU A 458 18.86 29.18 -10.23
CA LEU A 458 17.51 29.44 -10.76
C LEU A 458 17.39 29.19 -12.27
N GLU A 459 18.27 29.80 -13.07
CA GLU A 459 18.25 29.66 -14.54
C GLU A 459 18.45 28.21 -14.99
N SER A 460 19.34 27.48 -14.33
CA SER A 460 19.57 26.05 -14.63
C SER A 460 18.33 25.21 -14.32
N LYS A 461 17.71 25.45 -13.16
CA LYS A 461 16.50 24.75 -12.73
C LYS A 461 15.32 25.03 -13.66
N LYS A 462 15.18 26.29 -14.08
CA LYS A 462 14.16 26.75 -15.03
C LYS A 462 14.34 26.09 -16.39
N GLN A 463 15.57 26.07 -16.93
CA GLN A 463 15.87 25.41 -18.20
C GLN A 463 15.54 23.92 -18.18
N GLN A 464 15.92 23.21 -17.10
CA GLN A 464 15.57 21.80 -16.91
C GLN A 464 14.05 21.58 -16.87
N ALA A 465 13.32 22.43 -16.15
CA ALA A 465 11.86 22.34 -16.08
C ALA A 465 11.21 22.56 -17.45
N ILE A 466 11.68 23.52 -18.24
CA ILE A 466 11.17 23.81 -19.58
C ILE A 466 11.35 22.60 -20.50
N GLU A 467 12.55 22.02 -20.55
CA GLU A 467 12.85 20.87 -21.41
C GLU A 467 12.04 19.63 -21.03
N GLN A 468 11.88 19.38 -19.72
CA GLN A 468 11.08 18.28 -19.19
C GLN A 468 9.59 18.48 -19.53
N THR A 469 9.08 19.67 -19.29
CA THR A 469 7.65 19.99 -19.48
C THR A 469 7.23 19.96 -20.94
N PHE A 470 8.10 20.44 -21.84
CA PHE A 470 7.83 20.43 -23.28
C PHE A 470 7.55 19.02 -23.81
N LYS A 471 8.43 18.06 -23.49
CA LYS A 471 8.33 16.69 -24.01
C LYS A 471 7.01 16.03 -23.60
N TYR A 472 6.58 16.28 -22.36
CA TYR A 472 5.35 15.71 -21.84
C TYR A 472 4.10 16.42 -22.36
N ALA A 473 4.11 17.76 -22.40
CA ALA A 473 3.01 18.55 -22.96
C ALA A 473 2.70 18.16 -24.41
N ASP A 474 3.75 17.89 -25.21
CA ASP A 474 3.59 17.43 -26.59
C ASP A 474 2.98 16.03 -26.69
N ALA A 475 3.48 15.07 -25.90
CA ALA A 475 2.96 13.71 -25.86
C ALA A 475 1.48 13.64 -25.47
N CYS A 476 1.03 14.49 -24.54
CA CYS A 476 -0.33 14.50 -24.05
C CYS A 476 -1.27 15.47 -24.79
N LYS A 477 -0.76 16.26 -25.74
CA LYS A 477 -1.48 17.34 -26.44
C LYS A 477 -2.11 18.34 -25.45
N ALA A 478 -1.26 18.93 -24.62
CA ALA A 478 -1.70 19.87 -23.59
C ALA A 478 -2.40 21.10 -24.21
N THR A 479 -3.49 21.54 -23.59
CA THR A 479 -4.17 22.80 -23.93
C THR A 479 -3.57 24.00 -23.22
N ALA A 480 -2.87 23.78 -22.11
CA ALA A 480 -2.14 24.81 -21.37
C ALA A 480 -0.97 24.20 -20.59
N VAL A 481 0.10 24.99 -20.41
CA VAL A 481 1.34 24.55 -19.76
C VAL A 481 1.78 25.58 -18.72
N TYR A 482 2.05 25.10 -17.50
CA TYR A 482 2.47 25.92 -16.36
C TYR A 482 3.70 25.32 -15.68
N ILE A 483 4.61 26.19 -15.23
CA ILE A 483 5.78 25.82 -14.42
C ILE A 483 5.76 26.70 -13.17
N LEU A 484 5.75 26.10 -11.99
CA LEU A 484 5.82 26.82 -10.71
C LEU A 484 7.16 26.49 -10.04
N ILE A 485 7.96 27.52 -9.76
CA ILE A 485 9.28 27.40 -9.12
C ILE A 485 9.19 28.00 -7.73
N PHE A 486 9.27 27.15 -6.71
CA PHE A 486 9.17 27.52 -5.30
C PHE A 486 10.54 27.71 -4.68
N ASP A 487 10.86 28.94 -4.32
CA ASP A 487 12.08 29.32 -3.63
C ASP A 487 11.91 29.24 -2.10
N ARG A 488 12.59 28.24 -1.51
CA ARG A 488 12.58 28.01 -0.07
C ARG A 488 13.73 28.69 0.68
N ASP A 489 14.54 29.50 0.00
CA ASP A 489 15.60 30.24 0.68
C ASP A 489 14.98 31.39 1.50
N ASN A 490 15.12 31.33 2.82
CA ASN A 490 14.62 32.37 3.72
C ASN A 490 15.40 33.69 3.61
N LEU A 491 16.50 33.72 2.84
CA LEU A 491 17.31 34.90 2.60
C LEU A 491 16.77 35.79 1.47
N HIS A 492 15.98 35.23 0.53
CA HIS A 492 15.36 36.02 -0.54
C HIS A 492 14.04 36.65 -0.07
N ASN A 493 13.85 37.92 -0.42
CA ASN A 493 12.59 38.60 -0.14
C ASN A 493 11.49 38.14 -1.10
N TRP A 494 10.22 38.20 -0.69
CA TRP A 494 9.09 37.84 -1.56
C TRP A 494 9.07 38.57 -2.91
N SER A 495 9.58 39.81 -2.96
CA SER A 495 9.71 40.58 -4.21
C SER A 495 10.72 40.00 -5.20
N GLU A 496 11.67 39.19 -4.72
CA GLU A 496 12.69 38.51 -5.53
C GLU A 496 12.22 37.11 -5.95
N LYS A 497 11.37 36.49 -5.12
CA LYS A 497 10.77 35.16 -5.39
C LYS A 497 9.62 35.22 -6.38
N ILE A 498 8.80 36.27 -6.33
CA ILE A 498 7.58 36.39 -7.12
C ILE A 498 7.89 37.01 -8.48
N TYR A 499 7.74 36.21 -9.53
CA TYR A 499 7.78 36.69 -10.90
C TYR A 499 6.81 35.86 -11.76
N GLU A 500 6.41 36.44 -12.88
CA GLU A 500 5.63 35.77 -13.91
C GLU A 500 6.30 36.02 -15.26
N GLU A 501 6.51 34.94 -16.01
CA GLU A 501 7.08 34.99 -17.34
C GLU A 501 6.33 34.05 -18.28
N SER A 502 6.22 34.43 -19.55
CA SER A 502 5.68 33.57 -20.60
C SER A 502 6.74 33.37 -21.67
N ILE A 503 7.01 32.11 -22.02
CA ILE A 503 7.94 31.75 -23.08
C ILE A 503 7.26 30.92 -24.15
N GLN A 504 7.73 31.03 -25.38
CA GLN A 504 7.26 30.20 -26.48
C GLN A 504 8.24 29.06 -26.74
N VAL A 505 7.78 27.82 -26.64
CA VAL A 505 8.58 26.61 -26.90
C VAL A 505 7.80 25.72 -27.85
N GLY A 506 8.25 25.63 -29.10
CA GLY A 506 7.49 25.00 -30.17
C GLY A 506 6.12 25.66 -30.34
N THR A 507 5.05 24.86 -30.31
CA THR A 507 3.66 25.33 -30.42
C THR A 507 3.04 25.78 -29.10
N TYR A 508 3.73 25.57 -27.97
CA TYR A 508 3.18 25.84 -26.64
C TYR A 508 3.70 27.15 -26.08
N THR A 509 2.80 27.95 -25.50
CA THR A 509 3.15 29.03 -24.59
C THR A 509 3.21 28.46 -23.18
N MET A 510 4.38 28.53 -22.54
CA MET A 510 4.60 28.06 -21.16
C MET A 510 4.62 29.25 -20.22
N ASN A 511 3.75 29.23 -19.21
CA ASN A 511 3.71 30.27 -18.18
C ASN A 511 4.50 29.81 -16.95
N ILE A 512 5.49 30.59 -16.54
CA ILE A 512 6.41 30.30 -15.46
C ILE A 512 6.13 31.27 -14.32
N TYR A 513 5.92 30.72 -13.12
CA TYR A 513 5.68 31.48 -11.90
C TYR A 513 6.78 31.20 -10.88
N GLY A 514 7.44 32.24 -10.40
CA GLY A 514 8.27 32.18 -9.20
C GLY A 514 7.42 32.37 -7.93
N LEU A 515 7.68 31.57 -6.90
CA LEU A 515 6.92 31.52 -5.65
C LEU A 515 7.80 31.43 -4.42
#